data_AF-A0A4Y8UW75-F1
#
_entry.id   AF-A0A4Y8UW75-F1
#
_cell.length_a   1.000
_cell.length_b   1.000
_cell.length_c   1.000
_cell.angle_alpha   90.00
_cell.angle_beta   90.00
_cell.angle_gamma   90.00
#
_symmetry.space_group_name_H-M   'P 1'
#
loop_
_entity.id
_entity.type
_entity.pdbx_description
1 polymer ?
#
loop_
_entity_poly.entity_id
_entity_poly.type
_entity_poly.pdbx_seq_one_letter_code
_entity_poly.pdbx_strand_id
1 'polypeptide(L)'
;MTSDHPDAPPARPAQVRPARRAAHPSGHRAGLAVRALVGLALVAAPAWVAATAGGVVVHQHASLGVLLVSSAVAGVCVLLRVVALAHRPARPGRRGARRVVVGLGAGLGYLVLAVLAVAAAWLRPFGATDAALAALRPDATVDVQEHAGWYAFVPRGTSPTTGLVYSPGARVDVRATAAVLRSLAERGYLVVALKEPLGIALTSPQQSAGAIAAFPDVARWAVGGHSLGGVAAASFAATHDDVDGLLLHASYPLGDMSGADLVVASVSGSRDGLTTPADVDASRAHLPAGTTFTQVDGAVHASFADYGPQPGDGEPGVPRAQAQAAIVRASLDLLVAVDRG
;
A
#
# COMPACT_ATOMS: atom_id res chain seq x y z
N MET A 1 -68.30 -9.57 83.05
CA MET A 1 -66.94 -10.17 83.06
C MET A 1 -67.10 -11.58 82.53
N THR A 2 -66.58 -12.02 81.40
CA THR A 2 -65.55 -11.53 80.48
C THR A 2 -65.84 -12.12 79.10
N SER A 3 -65.77 -11.31 78.06
CA SER A 3 -65.97 -11.70 76.66
C SER A 3 -64.65 -12.14 76.04
N ASP A 4 -64.64 -13.32 75.43
CA ASP A 4 -63.50 -13.89 74.72
C ASP A 4 -63.67 -13.66 73.21
N HIS A 5 -62.71 -12.98 72.59
CA HIS A 5 -62.68 -12.67 71.15
C HIS A 5 -61.42 -13.32 70.55
N PRO A 6 -61.51 -14.05 69.42
CA PRO A 6 -60.34 -14.68 68.83
C PRO A 6 -59.53 -13.66 68.01
N ASP A 7 -58.21 -13.65 68.25
CA ASP A 7 -57.23 -12.82 67.57
C ASP A 7 -57.16 -13.10 66.06
N ALA A 8 -57.20 -12.03 65.26
CA ALA A 8 -56.93 -12.05 63.83
C ALA A 8 -55.42 -12.08 63.56
N PRO A 9 -54.94 -12.82 62.54
CA PRO A 9 -53.51 -12.87 62.23
C PRO A 9 -53.01 -11.53 61.64
N PRO A 10 -51.73 -11.15 61.90
CA PRO A 10 -51.20 -9.87 61.45
C PRO A 10 -51.08 -9.78 59.92
N ALA A 11 -51.49 -8.63 59.38
CA ALA A 11 -51.40 -8.32 57.96
C ALA A 11 -49.94 -8.36 57.47
N ARG A 12 -49.70 -9.10 56.38
CA ARG A 12 -48.39 -9.12 55.70
C ARG A 12 -48.05 -7.72 55.17
N PRO A 13 -46.81 -7.22 55.33
CA PRO A 13 -46.41 -5.94 54.77
C PRO A 13 -46.46 -6.00 53.24
N ALA A 14 -47.03 -4.96 52.62
CA ALA A 14 -47.09 -4.81 51.18
C ALA A 14 -45.67 -4.85 50.58
N GLN A 15 -45.39 -5.84 49.74
CA GLN A 15 -44.15 -5.88 48.96
C GLN A 15 -44.16 -4.73 47.95
N VAL A 16 -43.40 -3.68 48.25
CA VAL A 16 -43.06 -2.64 47.29
C VAL A 16 -42.28 -3.30 46.14
N ARG A 17 -42.93 -3.47 44.98
CA ARG A 17 -42.23 -3.92 43.76
C ARG A 17 -41.15 -2.88 43.45
N PRO A 18 -39.87 -3.25 43.28
CA PRO A 18 -38.86 -2.30 42.88
C PRO A 18 -39.25 -1.73 41.52
N ALA A 19 -39.28 -0.40 41.42
CA ALA A 19 -39.49 0.31 40.16
C ALA A 19 -38.53 -0.28 39.11
N ARG A 20 -39.07 -0.79 38.00
CA ARG A 20 -38.27 -1.17 36.84
C ARG A 20 -37.43 0.04 36.47
N ARG A 21 -36.12 0.01 36.73
CA ARG A 21 -35.15 0.97 36.17
C ARG A 21 -35.42 1.02 34.67
N ALA A 22 -35.96 2.14 34.20
CA ALA A 22 -36.09 2.42 32.78
C ALA A 22 -34.69 2.29 32.18
N ALA A 23 -34.51 1.32 31.28
CA ALA A 23 -33.25 1.17 30.57
C ALA A 23 -32.98 2.48 29.82
N HIS A 24 -31.88 3.15 30.14
CA HIS A 24 -31.56 4.46 29.59
C HIS A 24 -31.57 4.44 28.04
N PRO A 25 -32.34 5.33 27.38
CA PRO A 25 -32.36 5.45 25.91
C PRO A 25 -31.02 5.91 25.30
N SER A 26 -30.04 6.29 26.12
CA SER A 26 -28.74 6.81 25.68
C SER A 26 -27.86 5.77 24.97
N GLY A 27 -27.83 4.51 25.45
CA GLY A 27 -26.96 3.47 24.89
C GLY A 27 -27.35 3.02 23.47
N HIS A 28 -28.64 3.01 23.16
CA HIS A 28 -29.13 2.67 21.82
C HIS A 28 -28.81 3.79 20.80
N ARG A 29 -29.01 5.05 21.20
CA ARG A 29 -28.67 6.21 20.36
C ARG A 29 -27.16 6.31 20.12
N ALA A 30 -26.35 6.09 21.14
CA ALA A 30 -24.89 6.05 21.02
C ALA A 30 -24.43 4.94 20.06
N GLY A 31 -25.00 3.73 20.18
CA GLY A 31 -24.68 2.63 19.27
C GLY A 31 -25.06 2.90 17.81
N LEU A 32 -26.17 3.58 17.54
CA LEU A 32 -26.53 4.00 16.18
C LEU A 32 -25.60 5.09 15.64
N ALA A 33 -25.21 6.04 16.49
CA ALA A 33 -24.28 7.12 16.12
C ALA A 33 -22.91 6.56 15.70
N VAL A 34 -22.34 5.62 16.47
CA VAL A 34 -21.06 4.97 16.11
C VAL A 34 -21.14 4.29 14.74
N ARG A 35 -22.24 3.57 14.47
CA ARG A 35 -22.43 2.89 13.18
C ARG A 35 -22.57 3.89 12.04
N ALA A 36 -23.28 4.99 12.27
CA ALA A 36 -23.41 6.06 11.29
C ALA A 36 -22.05 6.68 10.95
N LEU A 37 -21.20 6.92 11.96
CA LEU A 37 -19.85 7.45 11.76
C LEU A 37 -18.99 6.49 10.94
N VAL A 38 -19.02 5.19 11.22
CA VAL A 38 -18.31 4.18 10.41
C VAL A 38 -18.83 4.18 8.97
N GLY A 39 -20.15 4.20 8.77
CA GLY A 39 -20.76 4.25 7.44
C GLY A 39 -20.39 5.51 6.65
N LEU A 40 -20.38 6.68 7.31
CA LEU A 40 -19.95 7.94 6.71
C LEU A 40 -18.46 7.91 6.34
N ALA A 41 -17.60 7.42 7.23
CA ALA A 41 -16.16 7.31 6.99
C ALA A 41 -15.85 6.42 5.78
N LEU A 42 -16.56 5.29 5.65
CA LEU A 42 -16.43 4.36 4.52
C LEU A 42 -16.85 4.94 3.17
N VAL A 43 -17.69 5.98 3.16
CA VAL A 43 -18.04 6.73 1.93
C VAL A 43 -17.09 7.89 1.70
N ALA A 44 -16.79 8.66 2.76
CA ALA A 44 -15.99 9.86 2.70
C ALA A 44 -14.54 9.59 2.31
N ALA A 45 -13.92 8.52 2.85
CA ALA A 45 -12.54 8.17 2.54
C ALA A 45 -12.35 7.85 1.04
N PRO A 46 -13.12 6.94 0.41
CA PRO A 46 -13.05 6.73 -1.04
C PRO A 46 -13.35 7.96 -1.88
N ALA A 47 -14.36 8.75 -1.49
CA ALA A 47 -14.70 9.99 -2.20
C ALA A 47 -13.54 11.00 -2.17
N TRP A 48 -12.86 11.14 -1.03
CA TRP A 48 -11.68 11.99 -0.89
C TRP A 48 -10.51 11.49 -1.74
N VAL A 49 -10.24 10.18 -1.76
CA VAL A 49 -9.18 9.61 -2.61
C VAL A 49 -9.51 9.82 -4.09
N ALA A 50 -10.76 9.59 -4.52
CA ALA A 50 -11.18 9.83 -5.89
C ALA A 50 -11.03 11.31 -6.29
N ALA A 51 -11.41 12.25 -5.40
CA ALA A 51 -11.32 13.67 -5.66
C ALA A 51 -9.88 14.20 -5.74
N THR A 52 -8.95 13.59 -5.00
CA THR A 52 -7.58 14.10 -4.86
C THR A 52 -6.52 13.27 -5.58
N ALA A 53 -6.85 12.04 -6.00
CA ALA A 53 -5.93 11.11 -6.63
C ALA A 53 -6.62 10.15 -7.63
N GLY A 54 -7.86 10.43 -8.04
CA GLY A 54 -8.61 9.55 -8.96
C GLY A 54 -7.89 9.29 -10.28
N GLY A 55 -7.25 10.32 -10.85
CA GLY A 55 -6.41 10.19 -12.05
C GLY A 55 -5.13 9.36 -11.85
N VAL A 56 -4.75 9.05 -10.61
CA VAL A 56 -3.70 8.09 -10.31
C VAL A 56 -4.29 6.68 -10.18
N VAL A 57 -5.38 6.54 -9.41
CA VAL A 57 -6.03 5.25 -9.13
C VAL A 57 -6.35 4.47 -10.41
N VAL A 58 -6.82 5.13 -11.47
CA VAL A 58 -7.19 4.46 -12.73
C VAL A 58 -6.00 3.94 -13.53
N HIS A 59 -4.79 4.44 -13.27
CA HIS A 59 -3.54 4.02 -13.93
C HIS A 59 -2.68 3.10 -13.05
N GLN A 60 -3.16 2.72 -11.87
CA GLN A 60 -2.54 1.72 -10.99
C GLN A 60 -3.22 0.35 -11.16
N HIS A 61 -2.81 -0.61 -10.32
CA HIS A 61 -3.47 -1.90 -10.24
C HIS A 61 -4.94 -1.73 -9.82
N ALA A 62 -5.85 -2.45 -10.48
CA ALA A 62 -7.29 -2.31 -10.29
C ALA A 62 -7.77 -2.57 -8.85
N SER A 63 -7.00 -3.32 -8.06
CA SER A 63 -7.35 -3.66 -6.67
C SER A 63 -7.58 -2.43 -5.77
N LEU A 64 -6.87 -1.32 -6.00
CA LEU A 64 -7.12 -0.09 -5.24
C LEU A 64 -8.52 0.46 -5.58
N GLY A 65 -8.85 0.58 -6.87
CA GLY A 65 -10.18 1.00 -7.31
C GLY A 65 -11.30 0.09 -6.76
N VAL A 66 -11.09 -1.23 -6.81
CA VAL A 66 -12.03 -2.21 -6.24
C VAL A 66 -12.22 -2.02 -4.74
N LEU A 67 -11.13 -1.80 -3.98
CA LEU A 67 -11.20 -1.55 -2.54
C LEU A 67 -12.01 -0.27 -2.24
N LEU A 68 -11.76 0.81 -2.97
CA LEU A 68 -12.45 2.09 -2.78
C LEU A 68 -13.95 1.97 -3.07
N VAL A 69 -14.32 1.34 -4.19
CA VAL A 69 -15.73 1.10 -4.54
C VAL A 69 -16.40 0.20 -3.52
N SER A 70 -15.77 -0.92 -3.14
CA SER A 70 -16.32 -1.85 -2.16
C SER A 70 -16.52 -1.20 -0.79
N SER A 71 -15.58 -0.34 -0.38
CA SER A 71 -15.67 0.43 0.86
C SER A 71 -16.85 1.40 0.82
N ALA A 72 -17.03 2.14 -0.27
CA ALA A 72 -18.15 3.06 -0.44
C ALA A 72 -19.50 2.34 -0.41
N VAL A 73 -19.62 1.21 -1.12
CA VAL A 73 -20.84 0.38 -1.10
C VAL A 73 -21.13 -0.13 0.31
N ALA A 74 -20.13 -0.64 1.02
CA ALA A 74 -20.28 -1.07 2.41
C ALA A 74 -20.76 0.08 3.31
N GLY A 75 -20.20 1.29 3.13
CA GLY A 75 -20.61 2.49 3.85
C GLY A 75 -22.09 2.84 3.63
N VAL A 76 -22.55 2.84 2.37
CA VAL A 76 -23.95 3.05 2.02
C VAL A 76 -24.86 1.99 2.67
N CYS A 77 -24.48 0.71 2.61
CA CYS A 77 -25.24 -0.36 3.25
C CYS A 77 -25.34 -0.17 4.77
N VAL A 78 -24.25 0.24 5.42
CA VAL A 78 -24.24 0.55 6.86
C VAL A 78 -25.20 1.70 7.17
N LEU A 79 -25.18 2.78 6.38
CA LEU A 79 -26.05 3.95 6.58
C LEU A 79 -27.53 3.59 6.39
N LEU A 80 -27.88 2.86 5.33
CA LEU A 80 -29.23 2.33 5.13
C LEU A 80 -29.67 1.46 6.30
N ARG A 81 -28.76 0.65 6.85
CA ARG A 81 -29.03 -0.16 8.03
C ARG A 81 -29.25 0.68 9.28
N VAL A 82 -28.49 1.75 9.48
CA VAL A 82 -28.70 2.69 10.59
C VAL A 82 -30.09 3.33 10.49
N VAL A 83 -30.48 3.81 9.31
CA VAL A 83 -31.80 4.39 9.06
C VAL A 83 -32.89 3.35 9.37
N ALA A 84 -32.78 2.14 8.83
CA ALA A 84 -33.75 1.08 9.09
C ALA A 84 -33.87 0.70 10.57
N LEU A 85 -32.78 0.74 11.34
CA LEU A 85 -32.78 0.47 12.78
C LEU A 85 -33.36 1.63 13.60
N ALA A 86 -33.15 2.88 13.18
CA ALA A 86 -33.71 4.06 13.82
C ALA A 86 -35.25 4.10 13.74
N HIS A 87 -35.83 3.55 12.66
CA HIS A 87 -37.28 3.50 12.44
C HIS A 87 -37.97 2.27 13.07
N ARG A 88 -37.23 1.34 13.71
CA ARG A 88 -37.84 0.14 14.30
C ARG A 88 -38.49 0.44 15.66
N PRO A 89 -39.73 -0.01 15.90
CA PRO A 89 -40.37 0.14 17.21
C PRO A 89 -39.63 -0.67 18.28
N ALA A 90 -39.51 -0.10 19.48
CA ALA A 90 -38.82 -0.73 20.60
C ALA A 90 -39.51 -2.04 21.01
N ARG A 91 -38.84 -3.18 20.79
CA ARG A 91 -39.35 -4.49 21.25
C ARG A 91 -38.89 -4.79 22.69
N PRO A 92 -39.79 -5.25 23.59
CA PRO A 92 -39.41 -5.64 24.95
C PRO A 92 -38.41 -6.81 24.93
N GLY A 93 -37.31 -6.66 25.67
CA GLY A 93 -36.15 -7.55 25.56
C GLY A 93 -36.25 -8.83 26.39
N ARG A 94 -36.11 -9.99 25.74
CA ARG A 94 -35.65 -11.23 26.37
C ARG A 94 -34.11 -11.22 26.42
N ARG A 95 -33.53 -11.26 27.62
CA ARG A 95 -32.08 -11.32 27.86
C ARG A 95 -31.63 -12.78 27.78
N GLY A 96 -30.67 -13.09 26.91
CA GLY A 96 -30.09 -14.44 26.78
C GLY A 96 -28.70 -14.38 26.15
N ALA A 97 -27.84 -15.36 26.47
CA ALA A 97 -26.42 -15.43 26.06
C ALA A 97 -26.20 -15.24 24.54
N ARG A 98 -27.16 -15.68 23.71
CA ARG A 98 -27.17 -15.50 22.25
C ARG A 98 -27.12 -14.02 21.81
N ARG A 99 -27.63 -13.06 22.61
CA ARG A 99 -27.52 -11.62 22.29
C ARG A 99 -26.13 -11.04 22.57
N VAL A 100 -25.37 -11.61 23.50
CA VAL A 100 -24.00 -11.15 23.81
C VAL A 100 -23.06 -11.55 22.68
N VAL A 101 -23.13 -12.81 22.22
CA VAL A 101 -22.32 -13.30 21.08
C VAL A 101 -22.64 -12.53 19.79
N VAL A 102 -23.92 -12.28 19.50
CA VAL A 102 -24.34 -11.47 18.33
C VAL A 102 -23.91 -10.00 18.48
N GLY A 103 -23.89 -9.47 19.70
CA GLY A 103 -23.40 -8.11 19.99
C GLY A 103 -21.89 -7.96 19.81
N LEU A 104 -21.11 -8.96 20.26
CA LEU A 104 -19.65 -9.01 20.11
C LEU A 104 -19.24 -9.17 18.64
N GLY A 105 -19.89 -10.08 17.90
CA GLY A 105 -19.66 -10.25 16.46
C GLY A 105 -20.01 -9.00 15.65
N ALA A 106 -21.10 -8.30 16.02
CA ALA A 106 -21.43 -7.02 15.41
C ALA A 106 -20.39 -5.94 15.72
N GLY A 107 -19.89 -5.88 16.96
CA GLY A 107 -18.82 -4.95 17.36
C GLY A 107 -17.54 -5.15 16.57
N LEU A 108 -17.08 -6.39 16.44
CA LEU A 108 -15.90 -6.74 15.64
C LEU A 108 -16.10 -6.37 14.16
N GLY A 109 -17.30 -6.62 13.60
CA GLY A 109 -17.62 -6.23 12.23
C GLY A 109 -17.49 -4.72 12.00
N TYR A 110 -17.99 -3.88 12.91
CA TYR A 110 -17.84 -2.43 12.80
C TYR A 110 -16.39 -1.96 13.01
N LEU A 111 -15.61 -2.66 13.83
CA LEU A 111 -14.18 -2.38 13.98
C LEU A 111 -13.43 -2.64 12.66
N VAL A 112 -13.67 -3.79 12.02
CA VAL A 112 -13.07 -4.13 10.71
C VAL A 112 -13.44 -3.08 9.67
N LEU A 113 -14.71 -2.65 9.64
CA LEU A 113 -15.17 -1.59 8.73
C LEU A 113 -14.53 -0.22 9.02
N ALA A 114 -14.29 0.12 10.29
CA ALA A 114 -13.58 1.34 10.65
C ALA A 114 -12.12 1.29 10.20
N VAL A 115 -11.44 0.15 10.42
CA VAL A 115 -10.08 -0.09 9.92
C VAL A 115 -10.03 0.01 8.40
N LEU A 116 -11.03 -0.56 7.69
CA LEU A 116 -11.14 -0.45 6.24
C LEU A 116 -11.26 1.01 5.78
N ALA A 117 -12.05 1.84 6.44
CA ALA A 117 -12.17 3.27 6.10
C ALA A 117 -10.84 4.01 6.27
N VAL A 118 -10.11 3.74 7.37
CA VAL A 118 -8.79 4.32 7.61
C VAL A 118 -7.78 3.83 6.57
N ALA A 119 -7.77 2.52 6.27
CA ALA A 119 -6.89 1.93 5.27
C ALA A 119 -7.17 2.51 3.88
N ALA A 120 -8.44 2.67 3.48
CA ALA A 120 -8.82 3.27 2.21
C ALA A 120 -8.30 4.71 2.07
N ALA A 121 -8.37 5.51 3.13
CA ALA A 121 -7.79 6.86 3.13
C ALA A 121 -6.25 6.82 3.10
N TRP A 122 -5.63 5.96 3.91
CA TRP A 122 -4.17 5.84 4.01
C TRP A 122 -3.54 5.39 2.70
N LEU A 123 -4.20 4.50 1.94
CA LEU A 123 -3.76 4.00 0.64
C LEU A 123 -3.81 5.06 -0.49
N ARG A 124 -4.20 6.31 -0.20
CA ARG A 124 -4.12 7.40 -1.18
C ARG A 124 -2.70 7.45 -1.78
N PRO A 125 -2.56 7.35 -3.12
CA PRO A 125 -1.26 7.33 -3.76
C PRO A 125 -0.63 8.73 -3.85
N PHE A 126 0.70 8.76 -3.91
CA PHE A 126 1.51 9.91 -4.29
C PHE A 126 1.54 10.00 -5.81
N GLY A 127 0.96 11.06 -6.38
CA GLY A 127 0.83 11.20 -7.83
C GLY A 127 2.13 11.63 -8.51
N ALA A 128 2.35 11.13 -9.72
CA ALA A 128 3.47 11.56 -10.56
C ALA A 128 3.38 13.06 -10.90
N THR A 129 4.53 13.72 -11.01
CA THR A 129 4.61 15.09 -11.54
C THR A 129 4.38 15.12 -13.05
N ASP A 130 4.13 16.31 -13.61
CA ASP A 130 4.01 16.50 -15.06
C ASP A 130 5.27 16.07 -15.82
N ALA A 131 6.45 16.22 -15.20
CA ALA A 131 7.72 15.80 -15.81
C ALA A 131 7.80 14.26 -15.93
N ALA A 132 7.42 13.51 -14.89
CA ALA A 132 7.30 12.06 -14.97
C ALA A 132 6.23 11.61 -15.97
N LEU A 133 5.06 12.27 -16.01
CA LEU A 133 4.01 11.95 -16.97
C LEU A 133 4.46 12.23 -18.41
N ALA A 134 5.25 13.28 -18.65
CA ALA A 134 5.82 13.54 -19.97
C ALA A 134 6.77 12.41 -20.42
N ALA A 135 7.52 11.81 -19.48
CA ALA A 135 8.43 10.68 -19.76
C ALA A 135 7.71 9.38 -20.15
N LEU A 136 6.38 9.30 -20.03
CA LEU A 136 5.59 8.16 -20.54
C LEU A 136 5.19 8.29 -22.00
N ARG A 137 5.42 9.44 -22.65
CA ARG A 137 5.05 9.61 -24.05
C ARG A 137 5.95 8.74 -24.93
N PRO A 138 5.40 7.85 -25.78
CA PRO A 138 6.19 7.13 -26.76
C PRO A 138 6.85 8.12 -27.74
N ASP A 139 8.04 7.79 -28.21
CA ASP A 139 8.74 8.55 -29.24
C ASP A 139 9.53 7.64 -30.19
N ALA A 140 10.51 8.21 -30.91
CA ALA A 140 11.34 7.49 -31.86
C ALA A 140 12.32 6.49 -31.21
N THR A 141 12.64 6.63 -29.92
CA THR A 141 13.63 5.79 -29.22
C THR A 141 12.97 4.76 -28.30
N VAL A 142 11.84 5.09 -27.67
CA VAL A 142 11.15 4.21 -26.72
C VAL A 142 9.67 4.12 -27.02
N ASP A 143 9.17 2.89 -27.09
CA ASP A 143 7.74 2.57 -27.05
C ASP A 143 7.30 2.35 -25.60
N VAL A 144 6.30 3.09 -25.14
CA VAL A 144 5.77 2.95 -23.78
C VAL A 144 4.40 2.31 -23.85
N GLN A 145 4.29 1.10 -23.31
CA GLN A 145 3.09 0.28 -23.37
C GLN A 145 2.45 0.15 -21.99
N GLU A 146 1.19 0.56 -21.87
CA GLU A 146 0.42 0.37 -20.64
C GLU A 146 -0.31 -0.98 -20.68
N HIS A 147 -0.03 -1.82 -19.68
CA HIS A 147 -0.71 -3.09 -19.44
C HIS A 147 -1.51 -3.02 -18.14
N ALA A 148 -2.34 -4.04 -17.88
CA ALA A 148 -3.11 -4.10 -16.64
C ALA A 148 -2.22 -4.20 -15.39
N GLY A 149 -1.10 -4.93 -15.50
CA GLY A 149 -0.18 -5.21 -14.40
C GLY A 149 1.11 -4.39 -14.39
N TRP A 150 1.43 -3.62 -15.45
CA TRP A 150 2.68 -2.89 -15.55
C TRP A 150 2.66 -1.83 -16.66
N TYR A 151 3.70 -0.99 -16.69
CA TYR A 151 4.14 -0.26 -17.87
C TYR A 151 5.40 -0.93 -18.42
N ALA A 152 5.49 -1.12 -19.73
CA ALA A 152 6.70 -1.59 -20.39
C ALA A 152 7.33 -0.45 -21.22
N PHE A 153 8.60 -0.18 -20.99
CA PHE A 153 9.43 0.72 -21.78
C PHE A 153 10.28 -0.15 -22.71
N VAL A 154 9.89 -0.22 -23.97
CA VAL A 154 10.49 -1.10 -24.98
C VAL A 154 11.37 -0.24 -25.90
N PRO A 155 12.69 -0.50 -25.99
CA PRO A 155 13.56 0.20 -26.91
C PRO A 155 13.14 -0.04 -28.37
N ARG A 156 13.16 1.00 -29.19
CA ARG A 156 12.93 0.90 -30.64
C ARG A 156 14.25 0.69 -31.38
N GLY A 157 14.20 -0.07 -32.46
CA GLY A 157 15.36 -0.31 -33.33
C GLY A 157 16.36 -1.33 -32.81
N THR A 158 16.10 -1.96 -31.67
CA THR A 158 16.89 -3.06 -31.11
C THR A 158 15.96 -4.16 -30.59
N SER A 159 16.51 -5.36 -30.40
CA SER A 159 15.86 -6.45 -29.67
C SER A 159 16.56 -6.60 -28.32
N PRO A 160 15.96 -6.13 -27.21
CA PRO A 160 16.62 -6.16 -25.91
C PRO A 160 16.82 -7.60 -25.44
N THR A 161 18.05 -7.97 -25.09
CA THR A 161 18.40 -9.28 -24.51
C THR A 161 18.50 -9.26 -22.99
N THR A 162 18.54 -8.06 -22.41
CA THR A 162 18.65 -7.82 -20.96
C THR A 162 17.52 -6.89 -20.52
N GLY A 163 16.85 -7.26 -19.42
CA GLY A 163 15.67 -6.57 -18.91
C GLY A 163 15.75 -6.22 -17.43
N LEU A 164 14.94 -5.24 -17.02
CA LEU A 164 14.72 -4.85 -15.63
C LEU A 164 13.23 -4.92 -15.30
N VAL A 165 12.85 -5.71 -14.30
CA VAL A 165 11.54 -5.56 -13.64
C VAL A 165 11.67 -4.67 -12.42
N TYR A 166 10.82 -3.66 -12.29
CA TYR A 166 10.93 -2.63 -11.28
C TYR A 166 9.64 -2.43 -10.47
N SER A 167 9.71 -2.62 -9.16
CA SER A 167 8.63 -2.34 -8.22
C SER A 167 8.72 -0.91 -7.66
N PRO A 168 7.67 -0.08 -7.79
CA PRO A 168 7.65 1.25 -7.19
C PRO A 168 7.57 1.20 -5.65
N GLY A 169 7.84 2.35 -5.02
CA GLY A 169 7.68 2.53 -3.58
C GLY A 169 6.22 2.45 -3.14
N ALA A 170 6.00 2.20 -1.84
CA ALA A 170 4.66 2.09 -1.28
C ALA A 170 3.82 3.34 -1.60
N ARG A 171 2.65 3.12 -2.22
CA ARG A 171 1.69 4.15 -2.63
C ARG A 171 2.23 5.13 -3.67
N VAL A 172 3.42 4.92 -4.23
CA VAL A 172 3.95 5.78 -5.30
C VAL A 172 3.25 5.43 -6.61
N ASP A 173 2.79 6.45 -7.34
CA ASP A 173 2.30 6.28 -8.70
C ASP A 173 3.40 5.64 -9.56
N VAL A 174 3.18 4.42 -10.09
CA VAL A 174 4.16 3.77 -10.98
C VAL A 174 4.66 4.68 -12.10
N ARG A 175 3.83 5.61 -12.59
CA ARG A 175 4.22 6.57 -13.63
C ARG A 175 5.32 7.53 -13.19
N ALA A 176 5.48 7.77 -11.89
CA ALA A 176 6.54 8.59 -11.33
C ALA A 176 7.94 7.98 -11.58
N THR A 177 8.03 6.67 -11.75
CA THR A 177 9.30 5.98 -12.02
C THR A 177 9.81 6.24 -13.44
N ALA A 178 8.94 6.67 -14.36
CA ALA A 178 9.30 6.95 -15.75
C ALA A 178 10.42 8.00 -15.87
N ALA A 179 10.50 8.94 -14.93
CA ALA A 179 11.56 9.95 -14.87
C ALA A 179 12.98 9.37 -14.70
N VAL A 180 13.10 8.15 -14.18
CA VAL A 180 14.37 7.42 -14.00
C VAL A 180 14.46 6.26 -14.99
N LEU A 181 13.40 5.47 -15.10
CA LEU A 181 13.43 4.19 -15.83
C LEU A 181 13.47 4.35 -17.34
N ARG A 182 12.88 5.41 -17.91
CA ARG A 182 12.86 5.63 -19.36
C ARG A 182 14.27 5.66 -19.94
N SER A 183 15.21 6.31 -19.26
CA SER A 183 16.59 6.44 -19.73
C SER A 183 17.35 5.12 -19.81
N LEU A 184 16.90 4.08 -19.09
CA LEU A 184 17.46 2.74 -19.24
C LEU A 184 16.97 2.10 -20.55
N ALA A 185 15.70 2.29 -20.90
CA ALA A 185 15.16 1.85 -22.19
C ALA A 185 15.77 2.60 -23.38
N GLU A 186 16.04 3.90 -23.24
CA GLU A 186 16.78 4.68 -24.25
C GLU A 186 18.20 4.12 -24.52
N ARG A 187 18.74 3.32 -23.60
CA ARG A 187 20.04 2.65 -23.71
C ARG A 187 19.95 1.19 -24.18
N GLY A 188 18.78 0.74 -24.61
CA GLY A 188 18.58 -0.56 -25.25
C GLY A 188 18.13 -1.69 -24.35
N TYR A 189 17.81 -1.41 -23.08
CA TYR A 189 17.29 -2.41 -22.14
C TYR A 189 15.77 -2.45 -22.13
N LEU A 190 15.16 -3.62 -21.94
CA LEU A 190 13.74 -3.68 -21.65
C LEU A 190 13.50 -3.25 -20.20
N VAL A 191 12.53 -2.39 -19.92
CA VAL A 191 12.15 -2.06 -18.53
C VAL A 191 10.67 -2.24 -18.30
N VAL A 192 10.31 -2.94 -17.22
CA VAL A 192 8.93 -3.24 -16.84
C VAL A 192 8.65 -2.68 -15.45
N ALA A 193 7.87 -1.61 -15.35
CA ALA A 193 7.49 -0.98 -14.09
C ALA A 193 6.14 -1.51 -13.59
N LEU A 194 6.13 -2.19 -12.44
CA LEU A 194 4.97 -2.94 -11.95
C LEU A 194 3.88 -2.04 -11.37
N LYS A 195 2.63 -2.36 -11.72
CA LYS A 195 1.43 -1.85 -11.05
C LYS A 195 1.13 -2.78 -9.88
N GLU A 196 1.63 -2.42 -8.70
CA GLU A 196 1.49 -3.24 -7.49
C GLU A 196 0.06 -3.20 -6.95
N PRO A 197 -0.52 -4.33 -6.50
CA PRO A 197 -1.85 -4.32 -5.90
C PRO A 197 -1.89 -3.42 -4.67
N LEU A 198 -2.94 -2.60 -4.57
CA LEU A 198 -3.12 -1.57 -3.54
C LEU A 198 -1.97 -0.53 -3.51
N GLY A 199 -1.05 -0.53 -4.48
CA GLY A 199 0.18 0.25 -4.46
C GLY A 199 1.23 -0.29 -3.47
N ILE A 200 1.18 -1.58 -3.11
CA ILE A 200 2.05 -2.19 -2.10
C ILE A 200 2.66 -3.48 -2.66
N ALA A 201 3.97 -3.47 -2.97
CA ALA A 201 4.64 -4.57 -3.64
C ALA A 201 4.59 -5.92 -2.87
N LEU A 202 4.60 -5.86 -1.54
CA LEU A 202 4.51 -7.06 -0.69
C LEU A 202 3.16 -7.79 -0.78
N THR A 203 2.15 -7.23 -1.44
CA THR A 203 0.85 -7.91 -1.64
C THR A 203 0.85 -8.85 -2.85
N SER A 204 1.88 -8.78 -3.69
CA SER A 204 2.04 -9.65 -4.85
C SER A 204 3.51 -10.01 -5.09
N PRO A 205 4.13 -10.77 -4.17
CA PRO A 205 5.57 -11.05 -4.20
C PRO A 205 6.04 -11.78 -5.46
N GLN A 206 5.12 -12.40 -6.23
CA GLN A 206 5.42 -13.13 -7.46
C GLN A 206 5.09 -12.35 -8.75
N GLN A 207 4.77 -11.06 -8.66
CA GLN A 207 4.42 -10.27 -9.84
C GLN A 207 5.58 -10.16 -10.84
N SER A 208 6.83 -10.13 -10.34
CA SER A 208 8.02 -10.07 -11.19
C SER A 208 8.14 -11.27 -12.14
N ALA A 209 7.82 -12.49 -11.67
CA ALA A 209 7.82 -13.69 -12.52
C ALA A 209 6.84 -13.56 -13.70
N GLY A 210 5.65 -12.98 -13.46
CA GLY A 210 4.68 -12.74 -14.52
C GLY A 210 5.16 -11.72 -15.57
N ALA A 211 5.91 -10.70 -15.14
CA ALA A 211 6.53 -9.74 -16.05
C ALA A 211 7.68 -10.38 -16.85
N ILE A 212 8.55 -11.15 -16.21
CA ILE A 212 9.65 -11.89 -16.88
C ILE A 212 9.07 -12.82 -17.96
N ALA A 213 8.08 -13.64 -17.60
CA ALA A 213 7.45 -14.60 -18.52
C ALA A 213 6.74 -13.94 -19.71
N ALA A 214 6.35 -12.67 -19.61
CA ALA A 214 5.70 -11.94 -20.70
C ALA A 214 6.68 -11.53 -21.82
N PHE A 215 7.99 -11.63 -21.60
CA PHE A 215 9.04 -11.25 -22.55
C PHE A 215 10.08 -12.38 -22.71
N PRO A 216 9.71 -13.49 -23.37
CA PRO A 216 10.54 -14.69 -23.47
C PRO A 216 11.84 -14.50 -24.29
N ASP A 217 11.94 -13.42 -25.08
CA ASP A 217 13.13 -13.11 -25.88
C ASP A 217 14.25 -12.44 -25.06
N VAL A 218 13.97 -12.03 -23.82
CA VAL A 218 14.96 -11.47 -22.90
C VAL A 218 15.66 -12.61 -22.17
N ALA A 219 16.97 -12.71 -22.34
CA ALA A 219 17.80 -13.78 -21.81
C ALA A 219 18.31 -13.54 -20.39
N ARG A 220 18.46 -12.27 -20.00
CA ARG A 220 18.96 -11.88 -18.66
C ARG A 220 18.07 -10.88 -17.96
N TRP A 221 17.88 -11.07 -16.67
CA TRP A 221 16.96 -10.26 -15.88
C TRP A 221 17.60 -9.72 -14.61
N ALA A 222 17.53 -8.40 -14.47
CA ALA A 222 17.57 -7.77 -13.18
C ALA A 222 16.16 -7.56 -12.63
N VAL A 223 16.00 -7.66 -11.31
CA VAL A 223 14.83 -7.13 -10.61
C VAL A 223 15.27 -5.98 -9.71
N GLY A 224 14.36 -5.06 -9.42
CA GLY A 224 14.68 -3.94 -8.57
C GLY A 224 13.47 -3.21 -8.07
N GLY A 225 13.72 -2.19 -7.27
CA GLY A 225 12.63 -1.34 -6.83
C GLY A 225 13.07 -0.21 -5.93
N HIS A 226 12.12 0.69 -5.71
CA HIS A 226 12.26 1.84 -4.82
C HIS A 226 11.68 1.52 -3.45
N SER A 227 12.39 1.80 -2.36
CA SER A 227 11.82 1.71 -1.00
C SER A 227 11.24 0.32 -0.73
N LEU A 228 9.96 0.22 -0.34
CA LEU A 228 9.25 -1.06 -0.17
C LEU A 228 9.28 -1.94 -1.44
N GLY A 229 9.33 -1.36 -2.63
CA GLY A 229 9.47 -2.09 -3.88
C GLY A 229 10.83 -2.79 -3.99
N GLY A 230 11.91 -2.14 -3.52
CA GLY A 230 13.24 -2.77 -3.48
C GLY A 230 13.31 -3.93 -2.48
N VAL A 231 12.61 -3.81 -1.35
CA VAL A 231 12.44 -4.91 -0.38
C VAL A 231 11.74 -6.10 -1.03
N ALA A 232 10.66 -5.86 -1.79
CA ALA A 232 9.94 -6.90 -2.50
C ALA A 232 10.81 -7.55 -3.60
N ALA A 233 11.55 -6.73 -4.37
CA ALA A 233 12.46 -7.21 -5.40
C ALA A 233 13.60 -8.07 -4.82
N ALA A 234 14.19 -7.67 -3.70
CA ALA A 234 15.20 -8.46 -2.99
C ALA A 234 14.63 -9.80 -2.51
N SER A 235 13.42 -9.79 -1.94
CA SER A 235 12.74 -11.01 -1.49
C SER A 235 12.43 -11.95 -2.66
N PHE A 236 12.08 -11.40 -3.82
CA PHE A 236 11.89 -12.17 -5.05
C PHE A 236 13.20 -12.80 -5.53
N ALA A 237 14.25 -12.00 -5.71
CA ALA A 237 15.57 -12.45 -6.16
C ALA A 237 16.19 -13.53 -5.25
N ALA A 238 15.96 -13.45 -3.93
CA ALA A 238 16.44 -14.45 -2.98
C ALA A 238 15.85 -15.86 -3.17
N THR A 239 14.81 -16.00 -4.00
CA THR A 239 14.09 -17.27 -4.22
C THR A 239 13.99 -17.66 -5.70
N HIS A 240 14.68 -16.94 -6.59
CA HIS A 240 14.58 -17.09 -8.05
C HIS A 240 15.98 -17.11 -8.68
N ASP A 241 16.39 -18.30 -9.12
CA ASP A 241 17.70 -18.53 -9.75
C ASP A 241 17.76 -18.00 -11.20
N ASP A 242 16.63 -17.60 -11.78
CA ASP A 242 16.50 -16.98 -13.11
C ASP A 242 16.65 -15.45 -13.08
N VAL A 243 17.08 -14.90 -11.93
CA VAL A 243 17.43 -13.49 -11.77
C VAL A 243 18.94 -13.36 -11.69
N ASP A 244 19.51 -12.53 -12.58
CA ASP A 244 20.95 -12.28 -12.66
C ASP A 244 21.40 -11.06 -11.83
N GLY A 245 20.48 -10.15 -11.51
CA GLY A 245 20.83 -8.93 -10.79
C GLY A 245 19.73 -8.30 -9.94
N LEU A 246 20.17 -7.50 -8.95
CA LEU A 246 19.32 -6.80 -8.00
C LEU A 246 19.65 -5.31 -7.95
N LEU A 247 18.66 -4.46 -8.24
CA LEU A 247 18.75 -3.00 -8.16
C LEU A 247 17.95 -2.46 -6.97
N LEU A 248 18.65 -1.99 -5.94
CA LEU A 248 18.05 -1.36 -4.76
C LEU A 248 18.14 0.15 -4.88
N HIS A 249 16.99 0.81 -5.06
CA HIS A 249 16.88 2.27 -5.03
C HIS A 249 16.30 2.72 -3.69
N ALA A 250 17.10 3.38 -2.85
CA ALA A 250 16.72 3.77 -1.49
C ALA A 250 16.00 2.62 -0.75
N SER A 251 16.66 1.47 -0.70
CA SER A 251 16.09 0.23 -0.19
C SER A 251 17.20 -0.71 0.29
N TYR A 252 16.80 -1.79 0.97
CA TYR A 252 17.66 -2.83 1.51
C TYR A 252 16.89 -4.16 1.60
N PRO A 253 17.56 -5.33 1.61
CA PRO A 253 16.89 -6.61 1.81
C PRO A 253 16.40 -6.77 3.26
N LEU A 254 15.36 -7.56 3.48
CA LEU A 254 14.89 -7.92 4.83
C LEU A 254 15.68 -9.06 5.47
N GLY A 255 16.35 -9.88 4.65
CA GLY A 255 17.10 -11.05 5.07
C GLY A 255 18.52 -11.03 4.55
N ASP A 256 19.32 -12.00 5.01
CA ASP A 256 20.69 -12.17 4.55
C ASP A 256 20.74 -12.74 3.14
N MET A 257 21.31 -11.98 2.21
CA MET A 257 21.60 -12.34 0.82
C MET A 257 23.10 -12.31 0.54
N SER A 258 23.96 -12.30 1.56
CA SER A 258 25.42 -12.21 1.40
C SER A 258 26.05 -13.34 0.58
N GLY A 259 25.38 -14.51 0.54
CA GLY A 259 25.77 -15.66 -0.26
C GLY A 259 25.08 -15.79 -1.62
N ALA A 260 24.25 -14.81 -2.02
CA ALA A 260 23.55 -14.87 -3.31
C ALA A 260 24.51 -14.65 -4.48
N ASP A 261 24.36 -15.45 -5.53
CA ASP A 261 25.10 -15.29 -6.80
C ASP A 261 24.38 -14.29 -7.70
N LEU A 262 24.43 -13.01 -7.31
CA LEU A 262 23.73 -11.91 -7.97
C LEU A 262 24.67 -10.73 -8.20
N VAL A 263 24.53 -10.07 -9.35
CA VAL A 263 25.08 -8.73 -9.54
C VAL A 263 24.18 -7.74 -8.80
N VAL A 264 24.70 -7.07 -7.76
CA VAL A 264 23.89 -6.17 -6.92
C VAL A 264 24.38 -4.73 -6.98
N ALA A 265 23.44 -3.80 -7.13
CA ALA A 265 23.68 -2.37 -6.99
C ALA A 265 22.72 -1.77 -5.94
N SER A 266 23.29 -1.09 -4.95
CA SER A 266 22.58 -0.33 -3.93
C SER A 266 22.81 1.16 -4.14
N VAL A 267 21.78 1.87 -4.58
CA VAL A 267 21.80 3.31 -4.83
C VAL A 267 20.98 4.02 -3.75
N SER A 268 21.61 4.91 -2.99
CA SER A 268 20.99 5.61 -1.84
C SER A 268 21.18 7.12 -1.92
N GLY A 269 20.37 7.88 -1.18
CA GLY A 269 20.52 9.34 -1.07
C GLY A 269 21.21 9.74 0.23
N SER A 270 22.13 10.71 0.19
CA SER A 270 22.81 11.16 1.43
C SER A 270 21.91 11.96 2.39
N ARG A 271 20.73 12.38 1.93
CA ARG A 271 19.72 13.10 2.72
C ARG A 271 18.39 12.36 2.79
N ASP A 272 18.37 11.06 2.46
CA ASP A 272 17.17 10.23 2.57
C ASP A 272 16.74 10.11 4.04
N GLY A 273 15.50 10.52 4.32
CA GLY A 273 14.91 10.49 5.67
C GLY A 273 14.18 9.20 6.02
N LEU A 274 13.94 8.31 5.04
CA LEU A 274 13.16 7.08 5.21
C LEU A 274 14.02 5.82 5.13
N THR A 275 14.90 5.76 4.13
CA THR A 275 15.96 4.74 4.02
C THR A 275 17.27 5.44 4.26
N THR A 276 17.57 5.66 5.54
CA THR A 276 18.64 6.53 5.96
C THR A 276 20.00 5.97 5.54
N PRO A 277 21.05 6.81 5.45
CA PRO A 277 22.41 6.32 5.24
C PRO A 277 22.83 5.25 6.26
N ALA A 278 22.35 5.33 7.49
CA ALA A 278 22.62 4.34 8.53
C ALA A 278 21.93 2.98 8.24
N ASP A 279 20.69 2.99 7.73
CA ASP A 279 19.99 1.77 7.33
C ASP A 279 20.72 1.07 6.18
N VAL A 280 21.17 1.85 5.18
CA VAL A 280 21.94 1.32 4.05
C VAL A 280 23.28 0.76 4.51
N ASP A 281 23.99 1.45 5.40
CA ASP A 281 25.27 0.97 5.94
C ASP A 281 25.10 -0.34 6.73
N ALA A 282 24.06 -0.43 7.56
CA ALA A 282 23.73 -1.66 8.29
C ALA A 282 23.38 -2.82 7.34
N SER A 283 22.73 -2.54 6.21
CA SER A 283 22.36 -3.55 5.23
C SER A 283 23.52 -4.17 4.45
N ARG A 284 24.71 -3.53 4.45
CA ARG A 284 25.88 -4.01 3.68
C ARG A 284 26.25 -5.45 4.02
N ALA A 285 26.12 -5.84 5.29
CA ALA A 285 26.44 -7.19 5.76
C ALA A 285 25.46 -8.26 5.24
N HIS A 286 24.30 -7.86 4.73
CA HIS A 286 23.26 -8.74 4.19
C HIS A 286 23.31 -8.84 2.67
N LEU A 287 24.31 -8.26 2.02
CA LEU A 287 24.43 -8.22 0.57
C LEU A 287 25.74 -8.88 0.11
N PRO A 288 25.80 -9.40 -1.13
CA PRO A 288 27.02 -10.01 -1.65
C PRO A 288 28.22 -9.07 -1.55
N ALA A 289 29.41 -9.62 -1.28
CA ALA A 289 30.62 -8.81 -1.15
C ALA A 289 30.96 -7.97 -2.41
N GLY A 290 30.50 -8.43 -3.59
CA GLY A 290 30.62 -7.72 -4.86
C GLY A 290 29.60 -6.60 -5.08
N THR A 291 28.74 -6.30 -4.11
CA THR A 291 27.70 -5.27 -4.25
C THR A 291 28.31 -3.89 -4.47
N THR A 292 27.85 -3.20 -5.52
CA THR A 292 28.23 -1.81 -5.78
C THR A 292 27.32 -0.87 -4.99
N PHE A 293 27.90 -0.09 -4.08
CA PHE A 293 27.17 0.92 -3.31
C PHE A 293 27.44 2.31 -3.88
N THR A 294 26.38 3.03 -4.25
CA THR A 294 26.45 4.41 -4.73
C THR A 294 25.56 5.30 -3.87
N GLN A 295 26.17 6.21 -3.10
CA GLN A 295 25.43 7.26 -2.41
C GLN A 295 25.39 8.52 -3.29
N VAL A 296 24.21 9.04 -3.56
CA VAL A 296 23.98 10.24 -4.34
C VAL A 296 23.89 11.44 -3.39
N ASP A 297 24.88 12.31 -3.47
CA ASP A 297 24.99 13.48 -2.61
C ASP A 297 23.81 14.44 -2.80
N GLY A 298 23.16 14.81 -1.69
CA GLY A 298 22.03 15.72 -1.67
C GLY A 298 20.71 15.08 -2.09
N ALA A 299 20.70 13.84 -2.58
CA ALA A 299 19.46 13.14 -2.91
C ALA A 299 18.71 12.71 -1.64
N VAL A 300 17.39 12.77 -1.74
CA VAL A 300 16.41 12.33 -0.74
C VAL A 300 15.61 11.13 -1.26
N HIS A 301 14.77 10.52 -0.44
CA HIS A 301 13.96 9.35 -0.82
C HIS A 301 13.14 9.59 -2.09
N ALA A 302 12.47 10.74 -2.18
CA ALA A 302 11.67 11.15 -3.34
C ALA A 302 12.52 11.63 -4.55
N SER A 303 13.80 11.29 -4.62
CA SER A 303 14.65 11.48 -5.81
C SER A 303 14.59 10.29 -6.76
N PHE A 304 14.26 9.10 -6.25
CA PHE A 304 14.29 7.84 -6.99
C PHE A 304 13.05 7.61 -7.89
N ALA A 305 12.03 8.46 -7.74
CA ALA A 305 10.92 8.62 -8.65
C ALA A 305 10.39 10.06 -8.53
N ASP A 306 9.66 10.57 -9.52
CA ASP A 306 9.18 11.96 -9.50
C ASP A 306 7.69 12.07 -9.14
N TYR A 307 7.42 12.07 -7.83
CA TYR A 307 6.08 12.15 -7.23
C TYR A 307 5.94 13.30 -6.21
N GLY A 308 6.89 14.22 -6.22
CA GLY A 308 6.95 15.36 -5.29
C GLY A 308 7.42 14.98 -3.87
N PRO A 309 7.35 15.93 -2.91
CA PRO A 309 7.81 15.71 -1.55
C PRO A 309 7.00 14.65 -0.80
N GLN A 310 7.66 13.90 0.08
CA GLN A 310 7.05 12.87 0.92
C GLN A 310 7.17 13.21 2.41
N PRO A 311 6.10 13.04 3.21
CA PRO A 311 6.19 13.19 4.65
C PRO A 311 7.23 12.23 5.26
N GLY A 312 8.13 12.77 6.09
CA GLY A 312 9.20 12.01 6.75
C GLY A 312 10.50 11.93 5.95
N ASP A 313 10.56 12.48 4.74
CA ASP A 313 11.79 12.57 3.96
C ASP A 313 12.65 13.77 4.36
N GLY A 314 13.89 13.80 3.87
CA GLY A 314 14.79 14.93 4.04
C GLY A 314 14.53 16.06 3.03
N GLU A 315 15.23 17.17 3.26
CA GLU A 315 15.25 18.30 2.32
C GLU A 315 16.32 18.07 1.22
N PRO A 316 15.96 18.15 -0.07
CA PRO A 316 16.92 17.97 -1.17
C PRO A 316 18.09 18.95 -1.09
N GLY A 317 19.31 18.42 -1.14
CA GLY A 317 20.55 19.20 -1.22
C GLY A 317 21.05 19.46 -2.64
N VAL A 318 20.40 18.86 -3.64
CA VAL A 318 20.79 18.90 -5.05
C VAL A 318 19.55 18.99 -5.94
N PRO A 319 19.61 19.60 -7.15
CA PRO A 319 18.49 19.57 -8.08
C PRO A 319 18.08 18.12 -8.44
N ARG A 320 16.77 17.85 -8.48
CA ARG A 320 16.23 16.51 -8.78
C ARG A 320 16.81 15.90 -10.06
N ALA A 321 16.91 16.66 -11.14
CA ALA A 321 17.48 16.17 -12.41
C ALA A 321 18.94 15.71 -12.27
N GLN A 322 19.74 16.35 -11.43
CA GLN A 322 21.12 15.95 -11.17
C GLN A 322 21.18 14.66 -10.33
N ALA A 323 20.34 14.56 -9.28
CA ALA A 323 20.21 13.32 -8.51
C ALA A 323 19.77 12.15 -9.40
N GLN A 324 18.73 12.36 -10.22
CA GLN A 324 18.21 11.33 -11.12
C GLN A 324 19.23 10.93 -12.19
N ALA A 325 20.02 11.85 -12.72
CA ALA A 325 21.10 11.50 -13.64
C ALA A 325 22.18 10.60 -13.00
N ALA A 326 22.49 10.80 -11.71
CA ALA A 326 23.39 9.93 -10.97
C ALA A 326 22.76 8.56 -10.68
N ILE A 327 21.47 8.53 -10.31
CA ILE A 327 20.70 7.30 -10.09
C ILE A 327 20.66 6.47 -11.38
N VAL A 328 20.27 7.08 -12.51
CA VAL A 328 20.23 6.43 -13.83
C VAL A 328 21.58 5.85 -14.20
N ARG A 329 22.69 6.57 -13.95
CA ARG A 329 24.03 6.07 -14.24
C ARG A 329 24.34 4.80 -13.45
N ALA A 330 24.09 4.81 -12.15
CA ALA A 330 24.31 3.63 -11.32
C ALA A 330 23.41 2.44 -11.73
N SER A 331 22.16 2.71 -12.13
CA SER A 331 21.27 1.67 -12.69
C SER A 331 21.79 1.10 -14.01
N LEU A 332 22.34 1.93 -14.90
CA LEU A 332 22.95 1.48 -16.15
C LEU A 332 24.20 0.65 -15.91
N ASP A 333 25.04 1.03 -14.94
CA ASP A 333 26.26 0.29 -14.59
C ASP A 333 25.90 -1.13 -14.11
N LEU A 334 24.82 -1.29 -13.35
CA LEU A 334 24.28 -2.61 -13.00
C LEU A 334 23.87 -3.41 -14.24
N LEU A 335 23.07 -2.81 -15.13
CA LEU A 335 22.56 -3.53 -16.31
C LEU A 335 23.68 -3.91 -17.27
N VAL A 336 24.74 -3.10 -17.37
CA VAL A 336 25.95 -3.45 -18.12
C VAL A 336 26.68 -4.63 -17.50
N ALA A 337 26.74 -4.71 -16.17
CA ALA A 337 27.35 -5.84 -15.49
C ALA A 337 26.53 -7.13 -15.70
N VAL A 338 25.21 -7.08 -15.52
CA VAL A 338 24.30 -8.19 -15.82
C VAL A 338 24.42 -8.67 -17.27
N ASP A 339 24.49 -7.74 -18.23
CA ASP A 339 24.60 -8.08 -19.66
C ASP A 339 25.91 -8.81 -20.03
N ARG A 340 26.97 -8.66 -19.22
CA ARG A 340 28.26 -9.30 -19.45
C ARG A 340 28.35 -10.72 -18.89
N GLY A 341 27.51 -11.08 -17.92
CA GLY A 341 27.65 -12.31 -17.12
C GLY A 341 28.80 -12.17 -16.15
#